data_AF-A0A3M5TI81-F1
#
_entry.id   AF-A0A3M5TI81-F1
#
_cell.length_a   1.000
_cell.length_b   1.000
_cell.length_c   1.000
_cell.angle_alpha   90.00
_cell.angle_beta   90.00
_cell.angle_gamma   90.00
#
_symmetry.space_group_name_H-M   'P 1'
#
loop_
_entity.id
_entity.type
_entity.pdbx_description
1 polymer ?
#
loop_
_entity_poly.entity_id
_entity_poly.type
_entity_poly.pdbx_seq_one_letter_code
_entity_poly.pdbx_strand_id
1 'polypeptide(L)'
;MFSEFCRLPYYVAAVYREKASGARSDRPELLRMIEDLQPGEVVIAEKIDRISRLPLIEAERLVDAIKAKGARLAVPGIVDLSELAEASSGVAKVVLQGVQDMLLRVALQIARDDFEDRRERQRQGIDLARSAGRYRGRKPNAKVHEQIIALKGGGCSIAETARLAGVSVSQVKRVWAQNQAKVKIGYLGEGAPKTASEYMGDY
;
A
#
# COMPACT_ATOMS: atom_id res chain seq x y z
N MET A 1 -8.30 -15.40 -11.98
CA MET A 1 -7.23 -15.98 -11.15
C MET A 1 -7.76 -16.93 -10.07
N PHE A 2 -8.77 -16.57 -9.27
CA PHE A 2 -9.46 -17.55 -8.40
C PHE A 2 -10.11 -18.71 -9.18
N SER A 3 -10.51 -18.47 -10.45
CA SER A 3 -11.16 -19.46 -11.33
C SER A 3 -10.24 -20.58 -11.83
N GLU A 4 -8.91 -20.40 -11.82
CA GLU A 4 -7.98 -21.47 -12.20
C GLU A 4 -7.77 -22.48 -11.07
N PHE A 5 -7.98 -22.07 -9.82
CA PHE A 5 -7.80 -22.93 -8.64
C PHE A 5 -8.92 -23.95 -8.43
N CYS A 6 -10.12 -23.72 -8.98
CA CYS A 6 -11.21 -24.70 -8.97
C CYS A 6 -10.92 -25.99 -9.77
N ARG A 7 -9.73 -26.13 -10.39
CA ARG A 7 -9.29 -27.35 -11.09
C ARG A 7 -8.39 -28.27 -10.25
N LEU A 8 -7.98 -27.86 -9.04
CA LEU A 8 -7.28 -28.75 -8.13
C LEU A 8 -8.28 -29.67 -7.42
N PRO A 9 -7.90 -30.92 -7.04
CA PRO A 9 -8.79 -31.90 -6.42
C PRO A 9 -9.13 -31.57 -4.94
N TYR A 10 -9.27 -30.30 -4.60
CA TYR A 10 -9.51 -29.83 -3.23
C TYR A 10 -10.90 -29.23 -3.08
N TYR A 11 -11.57 -29.58 -1.99
CA TYR A 11 -12.74 -28.86 -1.51
C TYR A 11 -12.31 -27.61 -0.74
N VAL A 12 -12.91 -26.46 -1.04
CA VAL A 12 -12.59 -25.20 -0.36
C VAL A 12 -13.36 -25.12 0.96
N ALA A 13 -12.68 -25.38 2.08
CA ALA A 13 -13.27 -25.31 3.42
C ALA A 13 -13.57 -23.87 3.88
N ALA A 14 -12.65 -22.93 3.62
CA ALA A 14 -12.81 -21.52 3.98
C ALA A 14 -11.92 -20.61 3.11
N VAL A 15 -12.28 -19.33 3.04
CA VAL A 15 -11.50 -18.29 2.33
C VAL A 15 -11.25 -17.11 3.27
N TYR A 16 -9.98 -16.79 3.50
CA TYR A 16 -9.56 -15.68 4.37
C TYR A 16 -9.01 -14.53 3.51
N ARG A 17 -9.40 -13.28 3.84
CA ARG A 17 -8.95 -12.08 3.11
C ARG A 17 -8.40 -11.04 4.07
N GLU A 18 -7.09 -10.82 3.99
CA GLU A 18 -6.39 -9.87 4.85
C GLU A 18 -6.21 -8.50 4.16
N LYS A 19 -6.56 -7.42 4.87
CA LYS A 19 -6.30 -6.03 4.43
C LYS A 19 -4.98 -5.50 4.99
N ALA A 20 -4.47 -6.08 6.08
CA ALA A 20 -3.18 -5.74 6.64
C ALA A 20 -2.05 -6.02 5.63
N SER A 21 -0.98 -5.23 5.73
CA SER A 21 0.21 -5.44 4.91
C SER A 21 0.83 -6.81 5.22
N GLY A 22 1.23 -7.54 4.17
CA GLY A 22 1.98 -8.79 4.33
C GLY A 22 3.39 -8.61 4.92
N ALA A 23 3.82 -7.37 5.17
CA ALA A 23 5.08 -7.06 5.83
C ALA A 23 4.98 -7.03 7.37
N ARG A 24 3.81 -7.31 7.95
CA ARG A 24 3.62 -7.42 9.40
C ARG A 24 3.17 -8.82 9.78
N SER A 25 3.59 -9.27 10.95
CA SER A 25 3.23 -10.57 11.53
C SER A 25 1.88 -10.54 12.26
N ASP A 26 1.43 -9.38 12.75
CA ASP A 26 0.16 -9.17 13.49
C ASP A 26 -1.08 -9.14 12.57
N ARG A 27 -1.33 -10.25 11.88
CA ARG A 27 -2.41 -10.37 10.89
C ARG A 27 -3.59 -11.15 11.46
N PRO A 28 -4.69 -10.48 11.87
CA PRO A 28 -5.79 -11.15 12.55
C PRO A 28 -6.46 -12.23 11.70
N GLU A 29 -6.63 -12.01 10.39
CA GLU A 29 -7.27 -13.00 9.52
C GLU A 29 -6.35 -14.21 9.26
N LEU A 30 -5.04 -13.98 9.23
CA LEU A 30 -4.07 -15.07 9.12
C LEU A 30 -4.01 -15.92 10.39
N LEU A 31 -4.01 -15.27 11.56
CA LEU A 31 -4.00 -15.97 12.84
C LEU A 31 -5.27 -16.81 13.01
N ARG A 32 -6.42 -16.24 12.67
CA ARG A 32 -7.69 -16.97 12.66
C ARG A 32 -7.66 -18.18 11.72
N MET A 33 -7.12 -18.03 10.51
CA MET A 33 -6.94 -19.18 9.61
C MET A 33 -6.09 -20.28 10.26
N ILE A 34 -4.98 -19.93 10.91
CA ILE A 34 -4.12 -20.91 11.60
C ILE A 34 -4.86 -21.60 12.75
N GLU A 35 -5.72 -20.87 13.47
CA GLU A 35 -6.53 -21.43 14.55
C GLU A 35 -7.54 -22.45 14.03
N ASP A 36 -8.22 -22.12 12.93
CA ASP A 36 -9.26 -22.93 12.29
C ASP A 36 -8.71 -24.21 11.62
N LEU A 37 -7.40 -24.25 11.32
CA LEU A 37 -6.75 -25.38 10.63
C LEU A 37 -6.92 -26.73 11.35
N GLN A 38 -7.30 -27.73 10.57
CA GLN A 38 -7.38 -29.12 10.97
C GLN A 38 -6.23 -29.97 10.40
N PRO A 39 -5.85 -31.08 11.06
CA PRO A 39 -4.87 -32.01 10.54
C PRO A 39 -5.27 -32.56 9.15
N GLY A 40 -4.32 -32.60 8.22
CA GLY A 40 -4.54 -33.05 6.85
C GLY A 40 -5.07 -31.99 5.88
N GLU A 41 -5.39 -30.79 6.37
CA GLU A 41 -5.76 -29.67 5.50
C GLU A 41 -4.56 -29.06 4.77
N VAL A 42 -4.84 -28.45 3.62
CA VAL A 42 -3.84 -27.77 2.78
C VAL A 42 -4.18 -26.29 2.71
N VAL A 43 -3.26 -25.46 3.20
CA VAL A 43 -3.30 -24.01 3.02
C VAL A 43 -2.76 -23.69 1.64
N ILE A 44 -3.61 -23.13 0.78
CA ILE A 44 -3.20 -22.65 -0.54
C ILE A 44 -3.08 -21.13 -0.49
N ALA A 45 -1.86 -20.63 -0.67
CA ALA A 45 -1.64 -19.20 -0.85
C ALA A 45 -1.84 -18.82 -2.33
N GLU A 46 -2.69 -17.83 -2.63
CA GLU A 46 -2.89 -17.35 -4.02
C GLU A 46 -1.55 -16.94 -4.66
N LYS A 47 -0.67 -16.34 -3.85
CA LYS A 47 0.69 -16.02 -4.23
C LYS A 47 1.62 -16.03 -3.02
N ILE A 48 2.87 -16.41 -3.25
CA ILE A 48 3.94 -16.40 -2.24
C ILE A 48 4.19 -14.99 -1.68
N ASP A 49 3.85 -13.92 -2.43
CA ASP A 49 4.11 -12.53 -2.03
C ASP A 49 3.34 -12.03 -0.80
N ARG A 50 2.39 -12.82 -0.29
CA ARG A 50 1.74 -12.56 1.01
C ARG A 50 2.50 -13.14 2.20
N ILE A 51 3.38 -14.11 1.96
CA ILE A 51 4.26 -14.72 2.95
C ILE A 51 5.67 -14.11 2.82
N SER A 52 6.18 -13.90 1.61
CA SER A 52 7.56 -13.45 1.34
C SER A 52 7.87 -12.00 1.71
N ARG A 53 6.85 -11.20 2.02
CA ARG A 53 7.04 -9.84 2.55
C ARG A 53 7.46 -9.84 4.02
N LEU A 54 7.27 -10.95 4.72
CA LEU A 54 7.83 -11.13 6.05
C LEU A 54 9.35 -11.33 5.96
N PRO A 55 10.11 -11.02 7.02
CA PRO A 55 11.46 -11.55 7.18
C PRO A 55 11.45 -13.08 7.08
N LEU A 56 12.54 -13.67 6.56
CA LEU A 56 12.62 -15.14 6.38
C LEU A 56 12.28 -15.90 7.68
N ILE A 57 12.81 -15.45 8.82
CA ILE A 57 12.56 -16.05 10.14
C ILE A 57 11.05 -16.07 10.47
N GLU A 58 10.32 -15.00 10.16
CA GLU A 58 8.89 -14.93 10.42
C GLU A 58 8.08 -15.78 9.44
N ALA A 59 8.52 -15.88 8.18
CA ALA A 59 7.92 -16.78 7.20
C ALA A 59 8.13 -18.25 7.58
N GLU A 60 9.32 -18.62 8.05
CA GLU A 60 9.61 -19.95 8.58
C GLU A 60 8.72 -20.27 9.79
N ARG A 61 8.60 -19.34 10.75
CA ARG A 61 7.69 -19.51 11.90
C ARG A 61 6.24 -19.72 11.49
N LEU A 62 5.77 -19.05 10.44
CA LEU A 62 4.43 -19.24 9.91
C LEU A 62 4.25 -20.66 9.34
N VAL A 63 5.23 -21.13 8.56
CA VAL A 63 5.24 -22.50 8.03
C VAL A 63 5.23 -23.51 9.17
N ASP A 64 6.04 -23.29 10.20
CA ASP A 64 6.13 -24.17 11.36
C ASP A 64 4.80 -24.19 12.15
N ALA A 65 4.12 -23.05 12.28
CA ALA A 65 2.81 -22.98 12.92
C ALA A 65 1.74 -23.77 12.15
N ILE A 66 1.75 -23.72 10.81
CA ILE A 66 0.85 -24.52 9.96
C ILE A 66 1.17 -26.02 10.11
N LYS A 67 2.46 -26.39 10.07
CA LYS A 67 2.89 -27.77 10.26
C LYS A 67 2.54 -28.32 11.65
N ALA A 68 2.64 -27.49 12.69
CA ALA A 68 2.28 -27.86 14.05
C ALA A 68 0.78 -28.21 14.21
N LYS A 69 -0.08 -27.65 13.35
CA LYS A 69 -1.50 -28.03 13.24
C LYS A 69 -1.74 -29.32 12.45
N GLY A 70 -0.69 -29.93 11.90
CA GLY A 70 -0.79 -31.09 11.01
C GLY A 70 -1.27 -30.75 9.60
N ALA A 71 -1.27 -29.46 9.24
CA ALA A 71 -1.63 -28.96 7.93
C ALA A 71 -0.37 -28.73 7.06
N ARG A 72 -0.58 -28.59 5.76
CA ARG A 72 0.50 -28.37 4.78
C ARG A 72 0.32 -27.04 4.07
N LEU A 73 1.43 -26.37 3.74
CA LEU A 73 1.42 -25.17 2.93
C LEU A 73 1.71 -25.56 1.48
N ALA A 74 0.75 -25.34 0.58
CA ALA A 74 0.94 -25.45 -0.86
C ALA A 74 1.12 -24.05 -1.46
N VAL A 75 2.25 -23.85 -2.14
CA VAL A 75 2.58 -22.59 -2.81
C VAL A 75 2.62 -22.83 -4.32
N PRO A 76 1.86 -22.06 -5.12
CA PRO A 76 1.90 -22.18 -6.57
C PRO A 76 3.32 -22.04 -7.13
N GLY A 77 3.73 -22.97 -7.99
CA GLY A 77 5.04 -22.96 -8.65
C GLY A 77 6.17 -23.66 -7.87
N ILE A 78 5.92 -24.12 -6.63
CA ILE A 78 6.84 -25.03 -5.93
C ILE A 78 6.36 -26.46 -6.17
N VAL A 79 7.30 -27.37 -6.47
CA VAL A 79 7.00 -28.80 -6.57
C VAL A 79 6.56 -29.30 -5.20
N ASP A 80 5.41 -29.96 -5.14
CA ASP A 80 4.93 -30.60 -3.92
C ASP A 80 5.38 -32.07 -3.90
N LEU A 81 6.37 -32.38 -3.06
CA LEU A 81 6.86 -33.74 -2.85
C LEU A 81 6.12 -34.45 -1.70
N SER A 82 5.08 -33.84 -1.13
CA SER A 82 4.33 -34.37 0.02
C SER A 82 3.78 -35.76 -0.20
N GLU A 83 3.11 -36.00 -1.34
CA GLU A 83 2.52 -37.30 -1.65
C GLU A 83 3.59 -38.39 -1.82
N LEU A 84 4.69 -38.06 -2.51
CA LEU A 84 5.81 -38.97 -2.72
C LEU A 84 6.52 -39.30 -1.39
N ALA A 85 6.64 -38.31 -0.50
CA ALA A 85 7.21 -38.50 0.83
C ALA A 85 6.34 -39.42 1.71
N GLU A 86 5.01 -39.29 1.64
CA GLU A 86 4.09 -40.19 2.37
C GLU A 86 4.06 -41.61 1.81
N ALA A 87 4.19 -41.77 0.49
CA ALA A 87 4.31 -43.07 -0.16
C ALA A 87 5.66 -43.77 0.10
N SER A 88 6.65 -43.05 0.65
CA SER A 88 8.00 -43.53 0.92
C SER A 88 8.18 -43.96 2.39
N SER A 89 9.17 -44.80 2.66
CA SER A 89 9.49 -45.24 4.03
C SER A 89 10.99 -45.15 4.33
N GLY A 90 11.35 -45.18 5.62
CA GLY A 90 12.72 -45.13 6.09
C GLY A 90 13.48 -43.88 5.65
N VAL A 91 14.71 -44.06 5.16
CA VAL A 91 15.60 -42.97 4.74
C VAL A 91 14.99 -42.13 3.61
N ALA A 92 14.27 -42.74 2.67
CA ALA A 92 13.68 -42.04 1.54
C ALA A 92 12.66 -40.99 1.98
N LYS A 93 11.81 -41.31 2.98
CA LYS A 93 10.85 -40.36 3.56
C LYS A 93 11.54 -39.15 4.18
N VAL A 94 12.60 -39.38 4.96
CA VAL A 94 13.37 -38.31 5.61
C VAL A 94 14.03 -37.39 4.58
N VAL A 95 14.63 -37.96 3.53
CA VAL A 95 15.27 -37.18 2.46
C VAL A 95 14.24 -36.34 1.70
N LEU A 96 13.09 -36.93 1.33
CA LEU A 96 12.04 -36.21 0.60
C LEU A 96 11.46 -35.05 1.42
N GLN A 97 11.24 -35.25 2.73
CA GLN A 97 10.81 -34.18 3.63
C GLN A 97 11.87 -33.07 3.74
N GLY A 98 13.15 -33.42 3.85
CA GLY A 98 14.25 -32.45 3.89
C GLY A 98 14.36 -31.64 2.59
N VAL A 99 14.21 -32.28 1.44
CA VAL A 99 14.20 -31.60 0.12
C VAL A 99 12.99 -30.67 0.02
N GLN A 100 11.80 -31.10 0.43
CA GLN A 100 10.60 -30.24 0.45
C GLN A 100 10.83 -28.98 1.29
N ASP A 101 11.41 -29.14 2.48
CA ASP A 101 11.70 -28.03 3.38
C ASP A 101 12.76 -27.08 2.81
N MET A 102 13.80 -27.61 2.16
CA MET A 102 14.80 -26.82 1.47
C MET A 102 14.20 -26.04 0.29
N LEU A 103 13.38 -26.69 -0.55
CA LEU A 103 12.70 -26.04 -1.67
C LEU A 103 11.81 -24.89 -1.21
N LEU A 104 11.07 -25.10 -0.12
CA LEU A 104 10.23 -24.07 0.47
C LEU A 104 11.06 -22.89 0.99
N ARG A 105 12.15 -23.14 1.74
CA ARG A 105 13.05 -22.08 2.24
C ARG A 105 13.67 -21.28 1.10
N VAL A 106 14.16 -21.95 0.04
CA VAL A 106 14.73 -21.29 -1.13
C VAL A 106 13.69 -20.42 -1.84
N ALA A 107 12.47 -20.93 -2.03
CA ALA A 107 11.40 -20.15 -2.64
C ALA A 107 11.00 -18.92 -1.80
N LEU A 108 10.94 -19.07 -0.47
CA LEU A 108 10.68 -17.95 0.44
C LEU A 108 11.80 -16.90 0.34
N GLN A 109 13.07 -17.32 0.27
CA GLN A 109 14.21 -16.41 0.13
C GLN A 109 14.18 -15.66 -1.21
N ILE A 110 13.99 -16.37 -2.33
CA ILE A 110 13.91 -15.74 -3.66
C ILE A 110 12.80 -14.70 -3.70
N ALA A 111 11.64 -15.03 -3.14
CA ALA A 111 10.50 -14.11 -3.11
C ALA A 111 10.72 -12.91 -2.16
N ARG A 112 11.62 -13.04 -1.17
CA ARG A 112 12.04 -11.94 -0.31
C ARG A 112 13.02 -11.02 -1.05
N ASP A 113 14.03 -11.59 -1.70
CA ASP A 113 15.03 -10.83 -2.45
C ASP A 113 14.37 -10.00 -3.56
N ASP A 114 13.46 -10.60 -4.33
CA ASP A 114 12.68 -9.90 -5.36
C ASP A 114 11.81 -8.76 -4.77
N PHE A 115 11.29 -8.91 -3.56
CA PHE A 115 10.59 -7.83 -2.86
C PHE A 115 11.53 -6.67 -2.48
N GLU A 116 12.70 -6.97 -1.94
CA GLU A 116 13.70 -5.97 -1.55
C GLU A 116 14.25 -5.22 -2.78
N ASP A 117 14.58 -5.96 -3.83
CA ASP A 117 15.00 -5.45 -5.13
C ASP A 117 14.00 -4.44 -5.71
N ARG A 118 12.71 -4.79 -5.75
CA ARG A 118 11.66 -3.87 -6.25
C ARG A 118 11.60 -2.59 -5.44
N ARG A 119 11.74 -2.70 -4.11
CA ARG A 119 11.70 -1.54 -3.21
C ARG A 119 12.93 -0.66 -3.40
N GLU A 120 14.09 -1.25 -3.63
CA GLU A 120 15.31 -0.52 -3.94
C GLU A 120 15.19 0.23 -5.27
N ARG A 121 14.78 -0.46 -6.35
CA ARG A 121 14.56 0.18 -7.66
C ARG A 121 13.55 1.33 -7.57
N GLN A 122 12.48 1.16 -6.80
CA GLN A 122 11.51 2.23 -6.56
C GLN A 122 12.15 3.43 -5.86
N ARG A 123 12.98 3.19 -4.84
CA ARG A 123 13.70 4.25 -4.13
C ARG A 123 14.64 5.02 -5.06
N GLN A 124 15.46 4.31 -5.82
CA GLN A 124 16.35 4.89 -6.81
C GLN A 124 15.56 5.73 -7.83
N GLY A 125 14.42 5.23 -8.31
CA GLY A 125 13.53 5.97 -9.21
C GLY A 125 12.93 7.23 -8.59
N ILE A 126 12.55 7.18 -7.31
CA ILE A 126 12.07 8.35 -6.56
C ILE A 126 13.18 9.39 -6.43
N ASP A 127 14.40 8.96 -6.09
CA ASP A 127 15.54 9.86 -5.90
C ASP A 127 15.94 10.55 -7.21
N LEU A 128 15.98 9.80 -8.32
CA LEU A 128 16.17 10.33 -9.68
C LEU A 128 15.08 11.34 -10.07
N ALA A 129 13.81 11.05 -9.76
CA ALA A 129 12.72 11.96 -10.06
C ALA A 129 12.71 13.20 -9.13
N ARG A 130 13.22 13.07 -7.90
CA ARG A 130 13.38 14.19 -6.96
C ARG A 130 14.53 15.11 -7.39
N SER A 131 15.69 14.57 -7.76
CA SER A 131 16.81 15.35 -8.29
C SER A 131 16.45 16.06 -9.60
N ALA A 132 15.66 15.42 -10.45
CA ALA A 132 15.09 16.03 -11.67
C ALA A 132 13.92 17.00 -11.40
N GLY A 133 13.55 17.27 -10.14
CA GLY A 133 12.51 18.24 -9.78
C GLY A 133 11.09 17.88 -10.22
N ARG A 134 10.80 16.60 -10.49
CA ARG A 134 9.48 16.13 -10.97
C ARG A 134 8.42 16.09 -9.87
N TYR A 135 8.82 15.91 -8.61
CA TYR A 135 7.91 15.93 -7.47
C TYR A 135 7.55 17.37 -7.06
N ARG A 136 6.51 17.93 -7.67
CA ARG A 136 5.98 19.28 -7.37
C ARG A 136 4.83 19.29 -6.36
N GLY A 137 4.62 18.18 -5.65
CA GLY A 137 3.50 17.99 -4.73
C GLY A 137 2.15 17.81 -5.43
N ARG A 138 1.08 17.74 -4.64
CA ARG A 138 -0.29 17.60 -5.15
C ARG A 138 -0.68 18.89 -5.88
N LYS A 139 -1.07 18.79 -7.16
CA LYS A 139 -1.59 19.92 -7.92
C LYS A 139 -2.83 20.49 -7.20
N PRO A 140 -2.88 21.81 -6.94
CA PRO A 140 -4.05 22.43 -6.35
C PRO A 140 -5.30 22.25 -7.21
N ASN A 141 -6.46 22.08 -6.59
CA ASN A 141 -7.73 22.10 -7.31
C ASN A 141 -8.15 23.56 -7.54
N ALA A 142 -7.95 24.06 -8.77
CA ALA A 142 -8.21 25.44 -9.14
C ALA A 142 -9.66 25.87 -8.88
N LYS A 143 -10.64 25.04 -9.26
CA LYS A 143 -12.07 25.32 -9.07
C LYS A 143 -12.43 25.55 -7.61
N VAL A 144 -11.91 24.69 -6.74
CA VAL A 144 -12.14 24.79 -5.29
C VAL A 144 -11.46 26.04 -4.72
N HIS A 145 -10.28 26.40 -5.21
CA HIS A 145 -9.60 27.62 -4.78
C HIS A 145 -10.38 28.88 -5.19
N GLU A 146 -10.87 28.94 -6.42
CA GLU A 146 -11.71 30.04 -6.93
C GLU A 146 -13.00 30.19 -6.12
N GLN A 147 -13.69 29.09 -5.83
CA GLN A 147 -14.89 29.09 -4.98
C GLN A 147 -14.59 29.63 -3.57
N ILE A 148 -13.49 29.20 -2.95
CA ILE A 148 -13.07 29.71 -1.64
C ILE A 148 -12.81 31.21 -1.69
N ILE A 149 -12.12 31.69 -2.73
CA ILE A 149 -11.80 33.12 -2.89
C ILE A 149 -13.07 33.94 -3.08
N ALA A 150 -14.01 33.49 -3.91
CA ALA A 150 -15.28 34.16 -4.14
C ALA A 150 -16.12 34.24 -2.86
N LEU A 151 -16.27 33.13 -2.12
CA LEU A 151 -17.03 33.07 -0.87
C LEU A 151 -16.41 33.96 0.22
N LYS A 152 -15.08 33.91 0.39
CA LYS A 152 -14.38 34.77 1.36
C LYS A 152 -14.40 36.24 0.96
N GLY A 153 -14.30 36.55 -0.32
CA GLY A 153 -14.41 37.90 -0.87
C GLY A 153 -15.81 38.50 -0.69
N GLY A 154 -16.86 37.66 -0.77
CA GLY A 154 -18.24 38.03 -0.46
C GLY A 154 -18.57 38.13 1.04
N GLY A 155 -17.58 38.11 1.93
CA GLY A 155 -17.78 38.33 3.37
C GLY A 155 -18.12 37.08 4.20
N CYS A 156 -18.16 35.89 3.61
CA CYS A 156 -18.47 34.66 4.36
C CYS A 156 -17.41 34.36 5.42
N SER A 157 -17.86 33.78 6.55
CA SER A 157 -16.95 33.31 7.60
C SER A 157 -16.15 32.09 7.14
N ILE A 158 -14.99 31.82 7.76
CA ILE A 158 -14.11 30.70 7.37
C ILE A 158 -14.83 29.35 7.50
N ALA A 159 -15.60 29.17 8.58
CA ALA A 159 -16.35 27.94 8.84
C ALA A 159 -17.49 27.74 7.82
N GLU A 160 -18.16 28.83 7.45
CA GLU A 160 -19.22 28.81 6.45
C GLU A 160 -18.69 28.53 5.05
N THR A 161 -17.58 29.17 4.66
CA THR A 161 -16.90 28.87 3.39
C THR A 161 -16.45 27.41 3.32
N ALA A 162 -15.94 26.85 4.41
CA ALA A 162 -15.51 25.44 4.46
C ALA A 162 -16.68 24.48 4.18
N ARG A 163 -17.84 24.74 4.81
CA ARG A 163 -19.07 23.99 4.61
C ARG A 163 -19.61 24.11 3.18
N LEU A 164 -19.68 25.32 2.62
CA LEU A 164 -20.22 25.57 1.28
C LEU A 164 -19.32 25.05 0.16
N ALA A 165 -18.00 25.12 0.35
CA ALA A 165 -17.03 24.61 -0.63
C ALA A 165 -16.69 23.11 -0.43
N GLY A 166 -17.24 22.45 0.58
CA GLY A 166 -17.02 21.03 0.86
C GLY A 166 -15.57 20.69 1.23
N VAL A 167 -14.87 21.59 1.93
CA VAL A 167 -13.44 21.44 2.27
C VAL A 167 -13.17 21.65 3.76
N SER A 168 -11.98 21.27 4.22
CA SER A 168 -11.57 21.56 5.60
C SER A 168 -11.33 23.05 5.82
N VAL A 169 -11.59 23.50 7.06
CA VAL A 169 -11.27 24.88 7.52
C VAL A 169 -9.80 25.23 7.28
N SER A 170 -8.89 24.27 7.49
CA SER A 170 -7.46 24.43 7.25
C SER A 170 -7.13 24.73 5.78
N GLN A 171 -7.85 24.10 4.84
CA GLN A 171 -7.71 24.37 3.41
C GLN A 171 -8.19 25.78 3.07
N VAL A 172 -9.32 26.23 3.63
CA VAL A 172 -9.82 27.60 3.44
C VAL A 172 -8.81 28.65 3.91
N LYS A 173 -8.30 28.50 5.14
CA LYS A 173 -7.29 29.41 5.72
C LYS A 173 -6.04 29.49 4.84
N ARG A 174 -5.51 28.34 4.41
CA ARG A 174 -4.31 28.25 3.57
C ARG A 174 -4.52 28.92 2.22
N VAL A 175 -5.63 28.64 1.54
CA VAL A 175 -5.94 29.23 0.23
C VAL A 175 -6.16 30.73 0.32
N TRP A 176 -6.87 31.20 1.35
CA TRP A 176 -7.11 32.63 1.56
C TRP A 176 -5.81 33.40 1.84
N ALA A 177 -4.95 32.87 2.70
CA ALA A 177 -3.63 33.46 2.97
C ALA A 177 -2.76 33.52 1.69
N GLN A 178 -2.76 32.45 0.88
CA GLN A 178 -2.07 32.43 -0.42
C GLN A 178 -2.63 33.49 -1.39
N ASN A 179 -3.95 33.70 -1.40
CA ASN A 179 -4.58 34.73 -2.22
C ASN A 179 -4.19 36.14 -1.77
N GLN A 180 -4.25 36.43 -0.46
CA GLN A 180 -3.85 37.73 0.09
C GLN A 180 -2.37 38.05 -0.18
N ALA A 181 -1.49 37.05 -0.07
CA ALA A 181 -0.09 37.20 -0.42
C ALA A 181 0.12 37.52 -1.90
N LYS A 182 -0.59 36.85 -2.82
CA LYS A 182 -0.54 37.15 -4.26
C LYS A 182 -1.02 38.57 -4.58
N VAL A 183 -2.14 38.97 -3.98
CA VAL A 183 -2.71 40.31 -4.13
C VAL A 183 -1.70 41.36 -3.65
N LYS A 184 -1.09 41.17 -2.47
CA LYS A 184 -0.06 42.08 -1.92
C LYS A 184 1.20 42.18 -2.79
N ILE A 185 1.64 41.08 -3.40
CA ILE A 185 2.79 41.06 -4.33
C ILE A 185 2.45 41.80 -5.63
N GLY A 186 1.22 41.66 -6.15
CA GLY A 186 0.76 42.41 -7.33
C GLY A 186 0.79 43.93 -7.12
N TYR A 187 0.38 44.41 -5.94
CA TYR A 187 0.45 45.83 -5.59
C TYR A 187 1.87 46.40 -5.39
N LEU A 188 2.89 45.55 -5.26
CA LEU A 188 4.29 45.98 -5.14
C LEU A 188 5.05 45.95 -6.49
N GLY A 189 4.48 45.32 -7.52
CA GLY A 189 5.09 45.20 -8.86
C GLY A 189 4.58 46.22 -9.88
N GLU A 190 3.36 46.70 -9.72
CA GLU A 190 2.84 47.87 -10.46
C GLU A 190 2.71 49.02 -9.45
N GLY A 191 3.38 50.14 -9.75
CA GLY A 191 3.38 51.33 -8.90
C GLY A 191 1.96 51.70 -8.46
N ALA A 192 1.84 52.13 -7.19
CA ALA A 192 0.59 52.40 -6.51
C ALA A 192 -0.45 53.08 -7.44
N PRO A 193 -1.73 52.66 -7.41
CA PRO A 193 -2.76 53.29 -8.21
C PRO A 193 -2.82 54.78 -7.85
N LYS A 194 -2.68 55.63 -8.87
CA LYS A 194 -2.82 57.08 -8.73
C LYS A 194 -4.10 57.42 -7.97
N THR A 195 -3.98 58.30 -7.01
CA THR A 195 -5.11 58.75 -6.20
C THR A 195 -6.08 59.55 -7.06
N ALA A 196 -7.37 59.56 -6.71
CA ALA A 196 -8.39 60.27 -7.48
C ALA A 196 -8.11 61.78 -7.67
N SER A 197 -7.28 62.38 -6.82
CA SER A 197 -6.80 63.77 -6.97
C SER A 197 -5.79 63.96 -8.11
N GLU A 198 -5.15 62.90 -8.60
CA GLU A 198 -4.17 62.97 -9.70
C GLU A 198 -4.82 62.84 -11.09
N TYR A 199 -6.13 62.55 -11.16
CA TYR A 199 -6.89 62.43 -12.43
C TYR A 199 -7.75 63.67 -12.76
N MET A 200 -7.96 64.56 -11.81
CA MET A 200 -8.67 65.83 -12.01
C MET A 200 -7.65 66.97 -12.00
N GLY A 201 -6.98 67.16 -13.14
CA GLY A 201 -6.17 68.37 -13.38
C GLY A 201 -7.07 69.58 -13.56
N ASP A 202 -6.62 70.70 -13.01
CA ASP A 202 -7.30 72.00 -12.91
C ASP A 202 -7.90 72.48 -14.24
N TYR A 203 -9.17 72.90 -14.18
CA TYR A 203 -9.78 73.84 -15.13
C TYR A 203 -9.90 75.21 -14.47
#